data_AF-X1U3U1-F1
#
_entry.id   AF-X1U3U1-F1
#
_cell.length_a   1.000
_cell.length_b   1.000
_cell.length_c   1.000
_cell.angle_alpha   90.00
_cell.angle_beta   90.00
_cell.angle_gamma   90.00
#
_symmetry.space_group_name_H-M   'P 1'
#
loop_
_entity.id
_entity.type
_entity.pdbx_description
1 polymer ?
#
loop_
_entity_poly.entity_id
_entity_poly.type
_entity_poly.pdbx_seq_one_letter_code
_entity_poly.pdbx_strand_id
1 'polypeptide(L)'
;MNVSHRFVIIAAIFVTCLITANIIAIKVISFGPLILPAAIIVFPLSYIFGDILTEVYGYRQARRVIWLGFFCNLIFVIFAWVGQVLPPAPFWEWQEAYETILGYTPR
;
A
#
# COMPACT_ATOMS: atom_id res chain seq x y z
N MET A 1 -22.95 15.50 -6.68
CA MET A 1 -21.57 15.85 -6.25
C MET A 1 -20.65 15.57 -7.43
N ASN A 2 -20.30 16.59 -8.24
CA ASN A 2 -19.39 16.38 -9.36
C ASN A 2 -17.96 16.30 -8.82
N VAL A 3 -17.47 15.07 -8.66
CA VAL A 3 -16.08 14.82 -8.29
C VAL A 3 -15.22 15.17 -9.49
N SER A 4 -14.27 16.10 -9.33
CA SER A 4 -13.37 16.49 -10.42
C SER A 4 -12.51 15.29 -10.82
N HIS A 5 -12.32 15.06 -12.12
CA HIS A 5 -11.51 13.96 -12.65
C HIS A 5 -10.09 13.95 -12.05
N ARG A 6 -9.55 15.14 -11.79
CA ARG A 6 -8.23 15.34 -11.15
C ARG A 6 -8.18 14.81 -9.72
N PHE A 7 -9.26 14.97 -8.96
CA PHE A 7 -9.37 14.44 -7.60
C PHE A 7 -9.31 12.92 -7.60
N VAL A 8 -10.04 12.28 -8.50
CA VAL A 8 -10.06 10.81 -8.61
C VAL A 8 -8.68 10.27 -8.96
N ILE A 9 -7.98 10.91 -9.90
CA ILE A 9 -6.61 10.53 -10.29
C ILE A 9 -5.66 10.67 -9.09
N ILE A 10 -5.67 11.80 -8.39
CA ILE A 10 -4.81 12.03 -7.22
C ILE A 10 -5.12 11.04 -6.11
N ALA A 11 -6.40 10.80 -5.81
CA ALA A 11 -6.82 9.84 -4.81
C ALA A 11 -6.39 8.41 -5.17
N ALA A 12 -6.55 8.00 -6.43
CA ALA A 12 -6.13 6.69 -6.91
C ALA A 12 -4.61 6.51 -6.81
N ILE A 13 -3.82 7.52 -7.21
CA ILE A 13 -2.37 7.50 -7.09
C ILE A 13 -1.97 7.42 -5.61
N PHE A 14 -2.57 8.24 -4.74
CA PHE A 14 -2.29 8.23 -3.31
C PHE A 14 -2.56 6.85 -2.69
N VAL A 15 -3.72 6.26 -2.97
CA VAL A 15 -4.08 4.92 -2.47
C VAL A 15 -3.11 3.85 -3.02
N THR A 16 -2.73 3.95 -4.30
CA THR A 16 -1.78 3.02 -4.91
C THR A 16 -0.40 3.14 -4.28
N CYS A 17 0.08 4.36 -4.02
CA CYS A 17 1.32 4.61 -3.29
C CYS A 17 1.25 4.03 -1.87
N LEU A 18 0.13 4.22 -1.17
CA LEU A 18 -0.05 3.72 0.19
C LEU A 18 -0.03 2.18 0.26
N ILE A 19 -0.70 1.50 -0.67
CA ILE A 19 -0.68 0.03 -0.74
C ILE A 19 0.73 -0.45 -1.12
N THR A 20 1.35 0.15 -2.13
CA THR A 20 2.70 -0.19 -2.58
C THR A 20 3.74 0.00 -1.48
N ALA A 21 3.64 1.08 -0.71
CA ALA A 21 4.52 1.34 0.42
C ALA A 21 4.42 0.23 1.48
N ASN A 22 3.20 -0.23 1.80
CA ASN A 22 3.00 -1.32 2.76
C ASN A 22 3.62 -2.64 2.27
N ILE A 23 3.51 -2.96 0.98
CA ILE A 23 4.08 -4.19 0.42
C ILE A 23 5.61 -4.10 0.39
N ILE A 24 6.17 -2.99 -0.09
CA ILE A 24 7.62 -2.83 -0.25
C ILE A 24 8.32 -2.65 1.11
N ALA A 25 7.61 -2.24 2.17
CA ALA A 25 8.16 -2.11 3.51
C ALA A 25 8.79 -3.41 4.05
N ILE A 26 8.34 -4.58 3.57
CA ILE A 26 8.93 -5.88 3.90
C ILE A 26 10.40 -5.98 3.52
N LYS A 27 10.79 -5.30 2.43
CA LYS A 27 12.15 -5.36 1.91
C LYS A 27 12.97 -4.29 2.62
N VAL A 28 13.95 -4.73 3.39
CA VAL A 28 14.91 -3.84 4.04
C VAL A 28 16.11 -3.65 3.11
N ILE A 29 16.48 -2.40 2.84
CA ILE A 29 17.66 -2.01 2.08
C ILE A 29 18.75 -1.53 3.03
N SER A 30 20.00 -1.81 2.67
CA SER A 30 21.17 -1.27 3.35
C SER A 30 21.84 -0.23 2.45
N PHE A 31 22.02 0.97 2.98
CA PHE A 31 22.81 2.04 2.38
C PHE A 31 24.01 2.32 3.29
N GLY A 32 25.04 1.47 3.21
CA GLY A 32 26.19 1.51 4.11
C GLY A 32 25.78 1.14 5.55
N PRO A 33 25.97 2.00 6.57
CA PRO A 33 25.55 1.72 7.94
C PRO A 33 24.04 1.92 8.18
N LEU A 34 23.30 2.50 7.22
CA LEU A 34 21.88 2.78 7.35
C LEU A 34 21.04 1.60 6.86
N ILE A 35 20.25 1.03 7.78
CA ILE A 35 19.28 -0.03 7.50
C ILE A 35 17.90 0.61 7.45
N LEU A 36 17.26 0.61 6.27
CA LEU A 36 16.00 1.31 6.04
C LEU A 36 15.03 0.42 5.25
N PRO A 37 13.71 0.50 5.51
CA PRO A 37 12.74 -0.14 4.63
C PRO A 37 12.78 0.47 3.23
N ALA A 38 12.64 -0.36 2.19
CA ALA A 38 12.57 0.09 0.80
C ALA A 38 11.37 1.02 0.53
N ALA A 39 10.36 1.00 1.41
CA ALA A 39 9.22 1.91 1.39
C ALA A 39 9.64 3.40 1.43
N ILE A 40 10.86 3.72 1.87
CA ILE A 40 11.40 5.09 1.88
C ILE A 40 11.37 5.77 0.51
N ILE A 41 11.39 5.02 -0.58
CA ILE A 41 11.30 5.57 -1.94
C ILE A 41 9.87 6.02 -2.26
N VAL A 42 8.86 5.35 -1.70
CA VAL A 42 7.44 5.61 -1.98
C VAL A 42 6.87 6.68 -1.04
N PHE A 43 7.45 6.85 0.16
CA PHE A 43 6.98 7.83 1.13
C PHE A 43 6.93 9.27 0.58
N PRO A 44 7.97 9.83 -0.06
CA PRO A 44 7.94 11.18 -0.60
C PRO A 44 6.80 11.41 -1.60
N LEU A 45 6.53 10.42 -2.46
CA LEU A 45 5.39 10.46 -3.39
C LEU A 45 4.07 10.50 -2.62
N SER A 46 3.90 9.62 -1.63
CA SER A 46 2.66 9.58 -0.83
C SER A 46 2.42 10.88 -0.07
N TYR A 47 3.47 11.55 0.43
CA TYR A 47 3.35 12.85 1.10
C TYR A 47 2.90 13.94 0.13
N ILE A 48 3.52 14.05 -1.05
CA ILE A 48 3.12 15.06 -2.05
C ILE A 48 1.64 14.93 -2.41
N PHE A 49 1.16 13.70 -2.67
CA PHE A 49 -0.26 13.50 -2.99
C PHE A 49 -1.17 13.70 -1.77
N GLY A 50 -0.71 13.33 -0.57
CA GLY A 50 -1.41 13.57 0.69
C GLY A 50 -1.61 15.06 0.96
N ASP A 51 -0.56 15.85 0.78
CA ASP A 51 -0.56 17.30 0.96
C ASP A 51 -1.48 17.97 -0.07
N ILE A 52 -1.43 17.55 -1.34
CA ILE A 52 -2.36 18.04 -2.37
C ILE A 52 -3.81 17.73 -1.98
N LEU A 53 -4.09 16.54 -1.42
CA LEU A 53 -5.44 16.18 -0.96
C LEU A 53 -5.92 17.04 0.21
N THR A 54 -5.06 17.34 1.18
CA THR A 54 -5.42 18.10 2.39
C THR A 54 -5.49 19.61 2.12
N GLU A 55 -4.56 20.16 1.35
CA GLU A 55 -4.45 21.60 1.07
C GLU A 55 -5.37 22.08 -0.06
N VAL A 56 -5.50 21.32 -1.16
CA VAL A 56 -6.29 21.75 -2.33
C VAL A 56 -7.76 21.35 -2.21
N TYR A 57 -8.02 20.09 -1.79
CA TYR A 57 -9.39 19.55 -1.73
C TYR A 57 -10.01 19.64 -0.33
N GLY A 58 -9.21 20.06 0.65
CA GLY A 58 -9.62 20.27 2.02
C GLY A 58 -9.71 18.98 2.85
N TYR A 59 -9.60 19.18 4.15
CA TYR A 59 -9.51 18.11 5.15
C TYR A 59 -10.69 17.11 5.12
N ARG A 60 -11.92 17.56 4.83
CA ARG A 60 -13.10 16.68 4.81
C ARG A 60 -13.04 15.63 3.71
N GLN A 61 -12.52 15.98 2.53
CA GLN A 61 -12.37 15.03 1.42
C GLN A 61 -11.12 14.18 1.59
N ALA A 62 -10.00 14.78 2.03
CA ALA A 62 -8.78 14.04 2.34
C ALA A 62 -9.04 12.90 3.35
N ARG A 63 -9.80 13.16 4.42
CA ARG A 63 -10.18 12.13 5.40
C ARG A 63 -10.92 10.96 4.75
N ARG A 64 -11.81 11.21 3.78
CA ARG A 64 -12.53 10.13 3.07
C ARG A 64 -11.57 9.29 2.22
N VAL A 65 -10.63 9.93 1.53
CA VAL A 65 -9.63 9.22 0.73
C VAL A 65 -8.70 8.38 1.61
N ILE A 66 -8.32 8.87 2.79
CA ILE A 66 -7.51 8.11 3.75
C ILE A 66 -8.28 6.88 4.23
N TRP A 67 -9.55 7.01 4.62
CA TRP A 67 -10.39 5.87 5.00
C TRP A 67 -10.58 4.88 3.84
N LEU A 68 -10.72 5.38 2.62
CA LEU A 68 -10.81 4.55 1.42
C LEU A 68 -9.50 3.79 1.19
N GLY A 69 -8.35 4.45 1.34
CA GLY A 69 -7.04 3.81 1.26
C GLY A 69 -6.83 2.73 2.32
N PHE A 70 -7.28 2.99 3.55
CA PHE A 70 -7.28 1.99 4.62
C PHE A 70 -8.16 0.78 4.27
N PHE A 71 -9.37 1.02 3.74
CA PHE A 71 -10.26 -0.06 3.31
C PHE A 71 -9.67 -0.86 2.14
N CYS A 72 -9.05 -0.21 1.17
CA CYS A 72 -8.34 -0.89 0.08
C CYS A 72 -7.15 -1.71 0.59
N ASN A 73 -6.44 -1.23 1.61
CA ASN A 73 -5.37 -1.99 2.25
C ASN A 73 -5.93 -3.23 2.95
N LEU A 74 -7.05 -3.11 3.68
CA LEU A 74 -7.73 -4.24 4.30
C LEU A 74 -8.15 -5.29 3.25
N ILE A 75 -8.72 -4.86 2.13
CA ILE A 75 -9.06 -5.74 1.01
C ILE A 75 -7.83 -6.50 0.54
N PHE A 76 -6.71 -5.80 0.33
CA PHE A 76 -5.46 -6.42 -0.09
C PHE A 76 -4.99 -7.49 0.90
N VAL A 77 -4.99 -7.20 2.20
CA VAL A 77 -4.60 -8.14 3.26
C VAL A 77 -5.49 -9.38 3.25
N ILE A 78 -6.82 -9.22 3.11
CA ILE A 78 -7.76 -10.35 3.06
C ILE A 78 -7.46 -11.24 1.85
N PHE A 79 -7.25 -10.68 0.66
CA PHE A 79 -6.96 -11.46 -0.53
C PHE A 79 -5.58 -12.13 -0.48
N ALA A 80 -4.57 -11.46 0.08
CA ALA A 80 -3.26 -12.05 0.32
C ALA A 80 -3.37 -13.25 1.28
N TRP A 81 -4.13 -13.11 2.36
CA TRP A 81 -4.39 -14.20 3.31
C TRP A 81 -5.16 -15.37 2.67
N VAL A 82 -6.20 -15.10 1.88
CA VAL A 82 -6.92 -16.15 1.14
C VAL A 82 -5.97 -16.90 0.19
N GLY A 83 -5.07 -16.17 -0.47
CA GLY A 83 -4.02 -16.77 -1.31
C GLY A 83 -3.09 -17.72 -0.57
N GLN A 84 -2.80 -17.45 0.71
CA GLN A 84 -1.99 -18.33 1.56
C GLN A 84 -2.73 -19.59 2.01
N VAL A 85 -4.02 -19.48 2.32
CA VAL A 85 -4.83 -20.62 2.79
C VAL A 85 -5.15 -21.61 1.67
N LEU A 86 -5.19 -21.14 0.42
CA LEU A 86 -5.45 -22.00 -0.73
C LEU A 86 -4.30 -23.00 -0.95
N PRO A 87 -4.63 -24.28 -1.25
CA PRO A 87 -3.61 -25.29 -1.45
C PRO A 87 -2.76 -24.94 -2.67
N PRO A 88 -1.42 -24.96 -2.54
CA PRO A 88 -0.54 -24.72 -3.67
C PRO A 88 -0.72 -25.82 -4.72
N ALA A 89 -0.58 -25.45 -5.99
CA ALA A 89 -0.58 -26.42 -7.07
C ALA A 89 0.65 -27.36 -6.95
N PRO A 90 0.58 -28.61 -7.45
CA PRO A 90 1.67 -29.58 -7.27
C PRO A 90 3.01 -29.17 -7.88
N PHE A 91 3.01 -28.21 -8.81
CA PHE A 91 4.18 -27.65 -9.48
C PHE A 91 4.61 -26.28 -8.90
N TRP A 92 3.94 -25.80 -7.85
CA TRP A 92 4.22 -24.51 -7.23
C TRP A 92 5.20 -24.68 -6.06
N GLU A 93 6.46 -24.31 -6.31
CA GLU A 93 7.56 -24.50 -5.34
C GLU A 93 7.80 -23.28 -4.43
N TRP A 94 7.17 -22.13 -4.73
CA TRP A 94 7.48 -20.84 -4.09
C TRP A 94 6.51 -20.46 -2.96
N GLN A 95 5.81 -21.44 -2.37
CA GLN A 95 4.83 -21.20 -1.30
C GLN A 95 5.47 -20.55 -0.07
N GLU A 96 6.64 -21.03 0.36
CA GLU A 96 7.35 -20.51 1.54
C GLU A 96 7.83 -19.06 1.33
N ALA A 97 8.26 -18.72 0.11
CA ALA A 97 8.63 -17.34 -0.25
C ALA A 97 7.40 -16.42 -0.25
N TYR A 98 6.26 -16.91 -0.73
CA TYR A 98 4.99 -16.19 -0.69
C TYR A 98 4.54 -15.90 0.75
N GLU A 99 4.63 -16.88 1.64
CA GLU A 99 4.34 -16.72 3.07
C GLU A 99 5.34 -15.80 3.77
N THR A 100 6.62 -15.85 3.41
CA THR A 100 7.64 -14.96 3.99
C THR A 100 7.40 -13.49 3.61
N ILE A 101 7.03 -13.22 2.36
CA ILE A 101 6.85 -11.85 1.85
C ILE A 101 5.49 -11.28 2.26
N LEU A 102 4.43 -12.08 2.18
CA LEU A 102 3.05 -11.61 2.39
C LEU A 102 2.45 -12.04 3.73
N GLY A 103 3.06 -12.96 4.47
CA GLY A 103 2.59 -13.43 5.79
C GLY A 103 3.08 -12.59 6.96
N TYR A 104 3.94 -11.60 6.70
CA TYR A 104 4.43 -10.65 7.71
C TYR A 104 3.40 -9.57 8.10
N THR A 105 2.20 -9.60 7.52
CA THR A 105 1.10 -8.75 7.97
C THR A 105 0.68 -9.18 9.38
N PRO A 106 0.79 -8.31 10.40
CA PRO A 106 0.41 -8.65 11.75
C PRO A 106 -1.10 -8.95 11.78
N ARG A 107 -1.40 -10.22 12.08
CA ARG A 107 -2.71 -10.71 12.48
C ARG A 107 -3.19 -10.07 13.77
#